data_AF-A0A522UD66-F1
#
_entry.id   AF-A0A522UD66-F1
#
_cell.length_a   1.000
_cell.length_b   1.000
_cell.length_c   1.000
_cell.angle_alpha   90.00
_cell.angle_beta   90.00
_cell.angle_gamma   90.00
#
_symmetry.space_group_name_H-M   'P 1'
#
loop_
_entity.id
_entity.type
_entity.pdbx_description
1 polymer ?
#
loop_
_entity_poly.entity_id
_entity_poly.type
_entity_poly.pdbx_seq_one_letter_code
_entity_poly.pdbx_strand_id
1 'polypeptide(L)'
;MNRLENFGANNTQENPAIEEVNELGNAEIRDMLASGNVVNEGDIITPEDFDAVRNRAAYLAANADTPVSTKSIILGAYVDRMEHIGKIGDEQLKAMSDEAIQSVYYVRNGYRLTDAEINMVRESNVPFSEWIKERASAKNGVKDVYVAVDKTENVIASGETPEDALKHAQGSR
;
A
#
# COMPACT_ATOMS: atom_id res chain seq x y z
N MET A 1 -39.45 10.71 -34.96
CA MET A 1 -37.98 10.57 -34.97
C MET A 1 -37.54 10.36 -33.54
N ASN A 2 -37.20 9.13 -33.18
CA ASN A 2 -36.68 8.77 -31.86
C ASN A 2 -35.18 9.10 -31.81
N ARG A 3 -34.75 9.88 -30.83
CA ARG A 3 -33.36 9.87 -30.35
C ARG A 3 -33.39 9.32 -28.93
N LEU A 4 -33.17 8.02 -28.82
CA LEU A 4 -32.65 7.41 -27.61
C LEU A 4 -31.16 7.76 -27.60
N GLU A 5 -30.76 8.66 -26.71
CA GLU A 5 -29.36 8.88 -26.40
C GLU A 5 -28.88 7.66 -25.61
N ASN A 6 -28.12 6.83 -26.29
CA ASN A 6 -27.22 5.85 -25.70
C ASN A 6 -26.19 6.64 -24.87
N PHE A 7 -26.51 6.92 -23.61
CA PHE A 7 -25.50 7.27 -22.63
C PHE A 7 -24.55 6.09 -22.51
N GLY A 8 -23.28 6.38 -22.72
CA GLY A 8 -22.22 5.41 -22.92
C GLY A 8 -22.29 4.25 -21.95
N ALA A 9 -22.20 3.04 -22.52
CA ALA A 9 -21.57 1.94 -21.84
C ALA A 9 -20.17 2.41 -21.43
N ASN A 10 -20.05 2.91 -20.20
CA ASN A 10 -18.76 3.03 -19.55
C ASN A 10 -18.20 1.61 -19.56
N ASN A 11 -17.12 1.43 -20.33
CA ASN A 11 -16.27 0.26 -20.29
C ASN A 11 -15.89 -0.01 -18.83
N THR A 12 -16.69 -0.81 -18.13
CA THR A 12 -16.20 -1.68 -17.07
C THR A 12 -15.31 -2.70 -17.76
N GLN A 13 -14.05 -2.33 -18.01
CA GLN A 13 -13.02 -3.33 -17.84
C GLN A 13 -13.13 -3.74 -16.37
N GLU A 14 -13.91 -4.80 -16.11
CA GLU A 14 -13.91 -5.45 -14.81
C GLU A 14 -12.45 -5.76 -14.51
N ASN A 15 -11.89 -5.05 -13.53
CA ASN A 15 -10.53 -5.32 -13.09
C ASN A 15 -10.52 -6.80 -12.68
N PRO A 16 -9.70 -7.67 -13.29
CA PRO A 16 -9.73 -9.11 -13.05
C PRO A 16 -9.55 -9.47 -11.57
N ALA A 17 -8.93 -8.58 -10.78
CA ALA A 17 -8.85 -8.71 -9.33
C ALA A 17 -10.22 -8.65 -8.62
N ILE A 18 -11.23 -7.98 -9.19
CA ILE A 18 -12.59 -7.91 -8.63
C ILE A 18 -13.29 -9.27 -8.73
N GLU A 19 -13.23 -9.91 -9.91
CA GLU A 19 -13.78 -11.26 -10.10
C GLU A 19 -13.05 -12.26 -9.18
N GLU A 20 -11.72 -12.21 -9.16
CA GLU A 20 -10.90 -13.07 -8.31
C GLU A 20 -11.26 -12.90 -6.83
N VAL A 21 -11.34 -11.67 -6.30
CA VAL A 21 -11.72 -11.41 -4.90
C VAL A 21 -13.11 -11.95 -4.55
N ASN A 22 -14.06 -11.88 -5.47
CA ASN A 22 -15.42 -12.35 -5.23
C ASN A 22 -15.53 -13.89 -5.20
N GLU A 23 -14.63 -14.57 -5.91
CA GLU A 23 -14.57 -16.03 -5.97
C GLU A 23 -13.79 -16.67 -4.81
N LEU A 24 -12.93 -15.90 -4.12
CA LEU A 24 -12.11 -16.41 -3.02
C LEU A 24 -12.94 -16.88 -1.81
N GLY A 25 -12.65 -18.10 -1.37
CA GLY A 25 -13.14 -18.66 -0.12
C GLY A 25 -12.34 -18.20 1.11
N ASN A 26 -12.88 -18.49 2.29
CA ASN A 26 -12.25 -18.15 3.58
C ASN A 26 -10.84 -18.78 3.73
N ALA A 27 -10.67 -20.03 3.29
CA ALA A 27 -9.39 -20.72 3.34
C ALA A 27 -8.32 -20.01 2.48
N GLU A 28 -8.67 -19.60 1.27
CA GLU A 28 -7.71 -18.96 0.35
C GLU A 28 -7.30 -17.57 0.83
N ILE A 29 -8.25 -16.76 1.31
CA ILE A 29 -7.95 -15.47 1.93
C ILE A 29 -7.04 -15.68 3.16
N ARG A 30 -7.32 -16.68 3.99
CA ARG A 30 -6.48 -17.01 5.14
C ARG A 30 -5.05 -17.36 4.73
N ASP A 31 -4.88 -18.19 3.72
CA ASP A 31 -3.55 -18.59 3.24
C ASP A 31 -2.76 -17.38 2.70
N MET A 32 -3.43 -16.48 1.97
CA MET A 32 -2.82 -15.23 1.52
C MET A 32 -2.35 -14.35 2.70
N LEU A 33 -3.19 -14.20 3.73
CA LEU A 33 -2.86 -13.43 4.93
C LEU A 33 -1.75 -14.07 5.76
N ALA A 34 -1.74 -15.40 5.88
CA ALA A 34 -0.69 -16.15 6.57
C ALA A 34 0.66 -16.00 5.88
N SER A 35 0.70 -16.03 4.53
CA SER A 35 1.93 -15.80 3.77
C SER A 35 2.52 -14.39 3.98
N GLY A 36 1.68 -13.41 4.33
CA GLY A 36 2.11 -12.05 4.69
C GLY A 36 2.56 -11.88 6.14
N ASN A 37 2.53 -12.95 6.95
CA ASN A 37 2.69 -12.90 8.40
C ASN A 37 1.68 -11.92 9.07
N VAL A 38 0.49 -11.79 8.48
CA VAL A 38 -0.58 -10.90 8.96
C VAL A 38 -1.55 -11.65 9.86
N VAL A 39 -1.68 -12.97 9.65
CA VAL A 39 -2.50 -13.89 10.43
C VAL A 39 -1.64 -15.10 10.79
N ASN A 40 -1.68 -15.51 12.06
CA ASN A 40 -0.96 -16.68 12.56
C ASN A 40 -1.87 -17.92 12.60
N GLU A 41 -1.24 -19.09 12.74
CA GLU A 41 -1.96 -20.32 13.04
C GLU A 41 -2.72 -20.18 14.38
N GLY A 42 -4.03 -20.45 14.36
CA GLY A 42 -4.92 -20.27 15.52
C GLY A 42 -5.67 -18.95 15.59
N ASP A 43 -5.30 -17.92 14.80
CA ASP A 43 -6.06 -16.67 14.76
C ASP A 43 -7.45 -16.89 14.16
N ILE A 44 -8.50 -16.37 14.81
CA ILE A 44 -9.88 -16.49 14.36
C ILE A 44 -10.23 -15.30 13.46
N ILE A 45 -10.44 -15.58 12.16
CA ILE A 45 -11.10 -14.64 11.25
C ILE A 45 -12.60 -14.92 11.34
N THR A 46 -13.35 -14.02 11.94
CA THR A 46 -14.80 -14.18 12.06
C THR A 46 -15.46 -14.08 10.68
N PRO A 47 -16.65 -14.67 10.46
CA PRO A 47 -17.39 -14.49 9.21
C PRO A 47 -17.65 -13.01 8.88
N GLU A 48 -17.92 -12.19 9.90
CA GLU A 48 -18.10 -10.74 9.74
C GLU A 48 -16.83 -10.05 9.23
N ASP A 49 -15.67 -10.39 9.83
CA ASP A 49 -14.39 -9.84 9.38
C ASP A 49 -14.05 -10.32 7.97
N PHE A 50 -14.34 -11.58 7.65
CA PHE A 50 -14.17 -12.11 6.29
C PHE A 50 -15.00 -11.33 5.26
N ASP A 51 -16.30 -11.14 5.50
CA ASP A 51 -17.17 -10.39 4.61
C ASP A 51 -16.73 -8.92 4.48
N ALA A 52 -16.32 -8.29 5.59
CA ALA A 52 -15.82 -6.93 5.59
C ALA A 52 -14.53 -6.80 4.76
N VAL A 53 -13.60 -7.75 4.88
CA VAL A 53 -12.35 -7.77 4.10
C VAL A 53 -12.64 -7.98 2.63
N ARG A 54 -13.50 -8.92 2.26
CA ARG A 54 -13.87 -9.15 0.85
C ARG A 54 -14.52 -7.92 0.23
N ASN A 55 -15.49 -7.30 0.93
CA ASN A 55 -16.16 -6.10 0.43
C ASN A 55 -15.19 -4.92 0.28
N ARG A 56 -14.27 -4.75 1.25
CA ARG A 56 -13.23 -3.72 1.18
C ARG A 56 -12.24 -3.99 0.05
N ALA A 57 -11.84 -5.24 -0.14
CA ALA A 57 -10.97 -5.67 -1.23
C ALA A 57 -11.59 -5.40 -2.60
N ALA A 58 -12.86 -5.76 -2.80
CA ALA A 58 -13.58 -5.47 -4.04
C ALA A 58 -13.68 -3.96 -4.31
N TYR A 59 -13.95 -3.16 -3.27
CA TYR A 59 -13.92 -1.70 -3.37
C TYR A 59 -12.54 -1.16 -3.77
N LEU A 60 -11.47 -1.63 -3.12
CA LEU A 60 -10.11 -1.21 -3.43
C LEU A 60 -9.70 -1.60 -4.85
N ALA A 61 -10.06 -2.80 -5.30
CA ALA A 61 -9.81 -3.27 -6.65
C ALA A 61 -10.52 -2.39 -7.71
N ALA A 62 -11.78 -1.99 -7.44
CA ALA A 62 -12.56 -1.14 -8.34
C ALA A 62 -12.07 0.32 -8.43
N ASN A 63 -11.37 0.80 -7.40
CA ASN A 63 -10.88 2.17 -7.32
C ASN A 63 -9.35 2.27 -7.49
N ALA A 64 -8.69 1.18 -7.88
CA ALA A 64 -7.25 1.17 -8.09
C ALA A 64 -6.91 1.82 -9.45
N ASP A 65 -6.26 2.99 -9.41
CA ASP A 65 -5.77 3.67 -10.62
C ASP A 65 -4.58 2.94 -11.29
N THR A 66 -3.95 2.02 -10.57
CA THR A 66 -2.80 1.24 -11.05
C THR A 66 -3.05 -0.26 -10.85
N PRO A 67 -2.50 -1.14 -11.69
CA PRO A 67 -2.63 -2.59 -11.50
C PRO A 67 -2.08 -3.04 -10.14
N VAL A 68 -2.95 -3.57 -9.28
CA VAL A 68 -2.59 -4.13 -7.97
C VAL A 68 -2.93 -5.62 -7.97
N SER A 69 -2.07 -6.45 -7.38
CA SER A 69 -2.35 -7.87 -7.25
C SER A 69 -3.47 -8.11 -6.23
N THR A 70 -4.24 -9.17 -6.45
CA THR A 70 -5.30 -9.64 -5.55
C THR A 70 -4.77 -9.83 -4.12
N LYS A 71 -3.59 -10.46 -3.98
CA LYS A 71 -2.92 -10.62 -2.69
C LYS A 71 -2.68 -9.27 -1.99
N SER A 72 -2.17 -8.27 -2.70
CA SER A 72 -1.91 -6.95 -2.10
C SER A 72 -3.20 -6.26 -1.67
N ILE A 73 -4.26 -6.36 -2.47
CA ILE A 73 -5.59 -5.83 -2.16
C ILE A 73 -6.17 -6.50 -0.90
N ILE A 74 -6.08 -7.83 -0.81
CA ILE A 74 -6.55 -8.61 0.35
C ILE A 74 -5.79 -8.24 1.62
N LEU A 75 -4.45 -8.13 1.54
CA LEU A 75 -3.62 -7.71 2.67
C LEU A 75 -4.00 -6.29 3.13
N GLY A 76 -4.11 -5.34 2.20
CA GLY A 76 -4.53 -3.97 2.50
C GLY A 76 -5.93 -3.90 3.13
N ALA A 77 -6.90 -4.64 2.58
CA ALA A 77 -8.27 -4.69 3.08
C ALA A 77 -8.35 -5.29 4.50
N TYR A 78 -7.58 -6.35 4.77
CA TYR A 78 -7.51 -6.96 6.10
C TYR A 78 -6.94 -6.01 7.14
N VAL A 79 -5.83 -5.36 6.81
CA VAL A 79 -5.18 -4.41 7.72
C VAL A 79 -6.10 -3.21 7.99
N ASP A 80 -6.73 -2.63 6.96
CA ASP A 80 -7.73 -1.56 7.13
C ASP A 80 -8.85 -1.99 8.10
N ARG A 81 -9.39 -3.21 7.95
CA ARG A 81 -10.44 -3.74 8.84
C ARG A 81 -9.93 -3.89 10.27
N MET A 82 -8.76 -4.49 10.46
CA MET A 82 -8.24 -4.78 11.80
C MET A 82 -7.80 -3.52 12.56
N GLU A 83 -7.24 -2.52 11.87
CA GLU A 83 -7.01 -1.19 12.45
C GLU A 83 -8.33 -0.55 12.89
N HIS A 84 -9.37 -0.60 12.03
CA HIS A 84 -10.68 -0.01 12.33
C HIS A 84 -11.33 -0.60 13.60
N ILE A 85 -11.15 -1.90 13.85
CA ILE A 85 -11.66 -2.57 15.04
C ILE A 85 -10.64 -2.64 16.20
N GLY A 86 -9.49 -1.96 16.06
CA GLY A 86 -8.47 -1.86 17.10
C GLY A 86 -7.72 -3.15 17.43
N LYS A 87 -7.70 -4.14 16.52
CA LYS A 87 -7.00 -5.42 16.69
C LYS A 87 -5.56 -5.41 16.15
N ILE A 88 -5.23 -4.48 15.25
CA ILE A 88 -3.87 -4.26 14.75
C ILE A 88 -3.46 -2.82 15.07
N GLY A 89 -2.26 -2.66 15.62
CA GLY A 89 -1.59 -1.38 15.79
C GLY A 89 -0.23 -1.33 15.08
N ASP A 90 0.46 -0.20 15.24
CA ASP A 90 1.69 0.11 14.49
C ASP A 90 2.85 -0.86 14.72
N GLU A 91 2.95 -1.44 15.92
CA GLU A 91 3.96 -2.48 16.21
C GLU A 91 3.71 -3.77 15.42
N GLN A 92 2.44 -4.20 15.32
CA GLN A 92 2.08 -5.39 14.54
C GLN A 92 2.25 -5.15 13.04
N LEU A 93 1.92 -3.96 12.53
CA LEU A 93 2.19 -3.56 11.14
C LEU A 93 3.67 -3.67 10.80
N LYS A 94 4.55 -3.17 11.67
CA LYS A 94 6.00 -3.27 11.48
C LYS A 94 6.53 -4.70 11.62
N ALA A 95 5.83 -5.59 12.32
CA ALA A 95 6.20 -7.00 12.45
C ALA A 95 5.76 -7.88 11.27
N MET A 96 4.97 -7.35 10.33
CA MET A 96 4.55 -8.06 9.12
C MET A 96 5.74 -8.31 8.18
N SER A 97 5.57 -9.17 7.18
CA SER A 97 6.58 -9.38 6.15
C SER A 97 6.79 -8.12 5.29
N ASP A 98 7.95 -7.99 4.66
CA ASP A 98 8.25 -6.86 3.76
C ASP A 98 7.21 -6.74 2.63
N GLU A 99 6.81 -7.88 2.06
CA GLU A 99 5.76 -7.96 1.03
C GLU A 99 4.41 -7.43 1.54
N ALA A 100 4.06 -7.73 2.79
CA ALA A 100 2.83 -7.23 3.41
C ALA A 100 2.89 -5.72 3.65
N ILE A 101 4.01 -5.21 4.18
CA ILE A 101 4.21 -3.77 4.37
C ILE A 101 4.13 -3.03 3.02
N GLN A 102 4.81 -3.53 1.99
CA GLN A 102 4.73 -2.99 0.62
C GLN A 102 3.30 -3.00 0.08
N SER A 103 2.60 -4.13 0.25
CA SER A 103 1.24 -4.31 -0.25
C SER A 103 0.25 -3.33 0.39
N VAL A 104 0.28 -3.23 1.72
CA VAL A 104 -0.56 -2.31 2.49
C VAL A 104 -0.27 -0.87 2.09
N TYR A 105 1.01 -0.51 1.99
CA TYR A 105 1.39 0.86 1.61
C TYR A 105 0.96 1.18 0.17
N TYR A 106 1.17 0.24 -0.76
CA TYR A 106 0.82 0.40 -2.16
C TYR A 106 -0.68 0.59 -2.37
N VAL A 107 -1.50 -0.21 -1.70
CA VAL A 107 -2.96 -0.07 -1.73
C VAL A 107 -3.42 1.30 -1.21
N ARG A 108 -2.79 1.81 -0.15
CA ARG A 108 -3.18 3.10 0.47
C ARG A 108 -2.71 4.32 -0.30
N ASN A 109 -1.55 4.24 -0.95
CA ASN A 109 -0.84 5.43 -1.46
C ASN A 109 -0.46 5.34 -2.94
N GLY A 110 -0.74 4.23 -3.63
CA GLY A 110 -0.39 4.02 -5.04
C GLY A 110 1.13 3.92 -5.30
N TYR A 111 1.94 3.73 -4.26
CA TYR A 111 3.40 3.65 -4.35
C TYR A 111 3.95 2.39 -3.68
N ARG A 112 4.88 1.67 -4.31
CA ARG A 112 5.56 0.53 -3.67
C ARG A 112 6.83 1.00 -2.98
N LEU A 113 6.93 0.73 -1.69
CA LEU A 113 8.14 1.01 -0.91
C LEU A 113 9.33 0.21 -1.43
N THR A 114 10.48 0.86 -1.50
CA THR A 114 11.77 0.19 -1.73
C THR A 114 12.22 -0.58 -0.49
N ASP A 115 13.11 -1.57 -0.64
CA ASP A 115 13.67 -2.32 0.50
C ASP A 115 14.36 -1.39 1.51
N ALA A 116 14.99 -0.31 1.04
CA ALA A 116 15.58 0.72 1.88
C ALA A 116 14.53 1.47 2.70
N GLU A 117 13.40 1.87 2.10
CA GLU A 117 12.30 2.51 2.82
C GLU A 117 11.64 1.55 3.82
N ILE A 118 11.54 0.25 3.50
CA ILE A 118 11.03 -0.75 4.45
C ILE A 118 11.93 -0.86 5.67
N ASN A 119 13.25 -0.89 5.48
CA ASN A 119 14.20 -0.88 6.59
C ASN A 119 14.03 0.40 7.43
N MET A 120 13.86 1.55 6.79
CA MET A 120 13.58 2.80 7.50
C MET A 120 12.27 2.74 8.29
N VAL A 121 11.21 2.11 7.76
CA VAL A 121 9.96 1.88 8.50
C VAL A 121 10.20 1.02 9.74
N ARG A 122 10.98 -0.06 9.60
CA ARG A 122 11.26 -1.02 10.68
C ARG A 122 12.10 -0.40 11.79
N GLU A 123 13.11 0.37 11.43
CA GLU A 123 14.05 1.02 12.36
C GLU A 123 13.48 2.29 12.99
N SER A 124 12.48 2.90 12.36
CA SER A 124 11.88 4.12 12.88
C SER A 124 11.13 3.87 14.18
N ASN A 125 11.32 4.74 15.17
CA ASN A 125 10.49 4.80 16.38
C ASN A 125 9.15 5.49 16.14
N VAL A 126 8.92 6.04 14.94
CA VAL A 126 7.71 6.76 14.58
C VAL A 126 6.61 5.75 14.22
N PRO A 127 5.36 5.92 14.72
CA PRO A 127 4.19 5.16 14.27
C PRO A 127 4.15 5.05 12.74
N PHE A 128 3.82 3.88 12.19
CA PHE A 128 3.72 3.64 10.74
C PHE A 128 2.80 4.66 10.05
N SER A 129 1.68 4.99 10.69
CA SER A 129 0.73 6.00 10.19
C SER A 129 1.32 7.42 10.13
N GLU A 130 2.20 7.77 11.06
CA GLU A 130 2.93 9.04 11.08
C GLU A 130 4.10 9.04 10.09
N TRP A 131 4.82 7.92 9.97
CA TRP A 131 5.90 7.74 9.01
C TRP A 131 5.40 7.95 7.56
N ILE A 132 4.19 7.46 7.23
CA ILE A 132 3.53 7.72 5.94
C ILE A 132 3.40 9.22 5.67
N LYS A 133 2.98 10.00 6.68
CA LYS A 133 2.80 11.45 6.56
C LYS A 133 4.14 12.17 6.43
N GLU A 134 5.15 11.77 7.19
CA GLU A 134 6.51 12.32 7.11
C GLU A 134 7.10 12.08 5.71
N ARG A 135 6.97 10.85 5.17
CA ARG A 135 7.43 10.50 3.82
C ARG A 135 6.69 11.29 2.73
N ALA A 136 5.36 11.37 2.80
CA ALA A 136 4.57 12.16 1.85
C ALA A 136 4.97 13.65 1.88
N SER A 137 5.25 14.18 3.07
CA SER A 137 5.76 15.55 3.25
C SER A 137 7.17 15.72 2.68
N ALA A 138 8.06 14.77 2.91
CA ALA A 138 9.42 14.76 2.35
C ALA A 138 9.40 14.76 0.81
N LYS A 139 8.55 13.92 0.20
CA LYS A 139 8.35 13.92 -1.26
C LYS A 139 7.94 15.29 -1.81
N ASN A 140 7.06 16.00 -1.12
CA ASN A 140 6.65 17.36 -1.51
C ASN A 140 7.74 18.42 -1.24
N GLY A 141 8.68 18.13 -0.34
CA GLY A 141 9.81 18.98 0.00
C GLY A 141 11.02 18.85 -0.94
N VAL A 142 11.15 17.71 -1.63
CA VAL A 142 12.14 17.50 -2.68
C VAL A 142 11.79 18.39 -3.88
N LYS A 143 12.41 19.57 -3.94
CA LYS A 143 12.41 20.40 -5.14
C LYS A 143 13.20 19.65 -6.20
N ASP A 144 12.59 19.47 -7.38
CA ASP A 144 13.10 18.86 -8.62
C ASP A 144 14.57 18.42 -8.59
N VAL A 145 14.80 17.13 -8.82
CA VAL A 145 16.14 16.54 -8.94
C VAL A 145 16.88 17.19 -10.11
N TYR A 146 17.77 18.14 -9.82
CA TYR A 146 18.71 18.66 -10.80
C TYR A 146 20.02 17.89 -10.68
N VAL A 147 20.39 17.15 -11.74
CA VAL A 147 21.76 16.66 -11.90
C VAL A 147 22.50 17.72 -12.70
N ALA A 148 23.34 18.50 -12.02
CA ALA A 148 24.27 19.39 -12.71
C ALA A 148 25.51 18.58 -13.08
N VAL A 149 25.81 18.50 -14.38
CA VAL A 149 27.06 17.93 -14.90
C VAL A 149 27.98 19.04 -15.40
N ASP A 150 29.28 18.91 -15.15
CA ASP A 150 30.28 19.81 -15.71
C ASP A 150 30.55 19.53 -17.19
N LYS A 151 31.43 20.33 -17.81
CA LYS A 151 31.80 20.19 -19.23
C LYS A 151 32.53 18.87 -19.58
N THR A 152 32.88 18.08 -18.57
CA THR A 152 33.54 16.77 -18.66
C THR A 152 32.63 15.64 -18.15
N GLU A 153 31.33 15.89 -18.04
CA GLU A 153 30.30 14.94 -17.59
C GLU A 153 30.41 14.48 -16.14
N ASN A 154 31.18 15.18 -15.29
CA ASN A 154 31.19 14.87 -13.85
C ASN A 154 29.99 15.51 -13.15
N VAL A 155 29.34 14.76 -12.26
CA VAL A 155 28.24 15.26 -11.41
C VAL A 155 28.81 16.23 -10.37
N ILE A 156 28.33 17.48 -10.37
CA ILE A 156 28.78 18.55 -9.46
C ILE A 156 27.71 18.97 -8.44
N ALA A 157 26.45 18.57 -8.64
CA ALA A 157 25.39 18.64 -7.64
C ALA A 157 24.31 17.59 -7.97
N SER A 158 23.83 16.87 -6.95
CA SER A 158 22.66 15.99 -7.04
C SER A 158 21.57 16.50 -6.11
N GLY A 159 20.32 16.53 -6.60
CA GLY A 159 19.15 16.74 -5.74
C GLY A 159 19.01 15.65 -4.67
N GLU A 160 18.42 16.01 -3.53
CA GLU A 160 18.11 15.08 -2.44
C GLU A 160 16.94 14.17 -2.86
N THR A 161 17.05 12.86 -2.65
CA THR A 161 15.92 11.95 -2.87
C THR A 161 14.91 12.03 -1.72
N PRO A 162 13.63 11.64 -1.90
CA PRO A 162 12.68 11.58 -0.79
C PRO A 162 13.16 10.71 0.37
N GLU A 163 13.87 9.62 0.06
CA GLU A 163 14.49 8.70 1.01
C GLU A 163 15.62 9.40 1.79
N ASP A 164 16.48 10.16 1.12
CA ASP A 164 17.56 10.91 1.77
C ASP A 164 17.01 12.05 2.64
N ALA A 165 16.00 12.77 2.16
CA ALA A 165 15.31 13.82 2.91
C ALA A 165 14.66 13.26 4.19
N LEU A 166 14.06 12.07 4.08
CA LEU A 166 13.46 11.40 5.23
C LEU A 166 14.53 10.91 6.23
N LYS A 167 15.65 10.33 5.74
CA LYS A 167 16.78 9.94 6.62
C LYS A 167 17.35 11.13 7.36
N HIS A 168 17.57 12.25 6.67
CA HIS A 168 18.09 13.46 7.27
C HIS A 168 17.12 14.04 8.32
N ALA A 169 15.81 14.08 8.03
CA ALA A 169 14.80 14.51 8.99
C ALA A 169 14.74 13.62 10.24
N GLN A 170 14.92 12.31 10.09
CA GLN A 170 14.90 11.35 11.20
C GLN A 170 16.21 11.34 12.00
N GLY A 171 17.37 11.51 11.36
CA GLY A 171 18.68 11.57 12.01
C GLY A 171 19.01 12.89 12.71
N SER A 172 18.19 13.93 12.49
CA SER A 172 18.34 15.26 13.11
C SER A 172 17.59 15.42 14.45
N ARG A 173 16.99 14.34 14.97
CA ARG A 173 16.24 14.29 16.26
C ARG A 173 17.05 13.56 17.32
#